data_AF-A0A9P5P406-F1
#
_entry.id   AF-A0A9P5P406-F1
#
_cell.length_a   1.000
_cell.length_b   1.000
_cell.length_c   1.000
_cell.angle_alpha   90.00
_cell.angle_beta   90.00
_cell.angle_gamma   90.00
#
_symmetry.space_group_name_H-M   'P 1'
#
loop_
_entity.id
_entity.type
_entity.pdbx_description
1 polymer ?
#
loop_
_entity_poly.entity_id
_entity_poly.type
_entity_poly.pdbx_seq_one_letter_code
_entity_poly.pdbx_strand_id
1 'polypeptide(L)'
;MQYRKSLFKRNSDAASKWPAFLYNVDMYDLKDPERGLFRGFILYRVFYSIFFGASSAFNGKIQPKSIADKNGMQKVTGRHIAYTGVQ
;
A
#
# COMPACT_ATOMS: atom_id res chain seq x y z
N MET A 1 -21.69 -7.17 21.34
CA MET A 1 -21.40 -7.04 19.88
C MET A 1 -21.69 -5.62 19.33
N GLN A 2 -21.42 -4.54 20.08
CA GLN A 2 -21.80 -3.15 19.69
C GLN A 2 -20.60 -2.23 19.41
N TYR A 3 -19.39 -2.61 19.82
CA TYR A 3 -18.18 -1.79 19.70
C TYR A 3 -17.62 -1.69 18.27
N ARG A 4 -17.89 -2.69 17.41
CA ARG A 4 -17.29 -2.77 16.06
C ARG A 4 -17.99 -1.87 15.04
N LYS A 5 -19.26 -1.52 15.25
CA LYS A 5 -20.03 -0.63 14.36
C LYS A 5 -19.73 0.86 14.60
N SER A 6 -19.35 1.26 15.82
CA SER A 6 -19.10 2.67 16.15
C SER A 6 -17.72 3.16 15.69
N LEU A 7 -16.73 2.28 15.62
CA LEU A 7 -15.41 2.59 15.04
C LEU A 7 -15.51 2.83 13.52
N PHE A 8 -16.33 2.03 12.84
CA PHE A 8 -16.54 2.13 11.39
C PHE A 8 -17.21 3.46 10.98
N LYS A 9 -18.07 4.02 11.84
CA LYS A 9 -18.81 5.26 11.59
C LYS A 9 -18.01 6.55 11.88
N ARG A 10 -16.87 6.45 12.59
CA ARG A 10 -15.98 7.60 12.90
C ARG A 10 -14.72 7.64 12.02
N ASN A 11 -14.30 6.49 11.51
CA ASN A 11 -13.11 6.38 10.66
C ASN A 11 -13.39 6.68 9.18
N SER A 12 -14.66 6.90 8.81
CA SER A 12 -15.06 7.24 7.45
C SER A 12 -14.45 8.56 6.99
N ASP A 13 -14.31 9.58 7.82
CA ASP A 13 -14.12 10.94 7.27
C ASP A 13 -12.69 11.26 6.82
N ALA A 14 -11.70 10.48 7.26
CA ALA A 14 -10.32 10.58 6.78
C ALA A 14 -9.99 9.47 5.78
N ALA A 15 -10.43 8.23 6.03
CA ALA A 15 -10.21 7.12 5.09
C ALA A 15 -11.08 7.21 3.83
N SER A 16 -12.27 7.83 3.88
CA SER A 16 -13.14 8.03 2.70
C SER A 16 -12.66 9.11 1.74
N LYS A 17 -11.74 9.99 2.20
CA LYS A 17 -11.15 11.02 1.33
C LYS A 17 -10.14 10.44 0.35
N TRP A 18 -9.60 9.26 0.65
CA TRP A 18 -8.59 8.61 -0.18
C TRP A 18 -9.20 7.43 -0.93
N PRO A 19 -8.88 7.25 -2.22
CA PRO A 19 -9.34 6.08 -2.95
C PRO A 19 -8.90 4.79 -2.27
N ALA A 20 -9.80 3.80 -2.16
CA ALA A 20 -9.53 2.53 -1.48
C ALA A 20 -8.38 1.73 -2.11
N PHE A 21 -8.07 1.97 -3.39
CA PHE A 21 -6.93 1.37 -4.07
C PHE A 21 -5.58 1.95 -3.60
N LEU A 22 -5.61 3.18 -3.05
CA LEU A 22 -4.47 3.95 -2.59
C LEU A 22 -4.23 3.77 -1.08
N TYR A 23 -5.31 3.71 -0.29
CA TYR A 23 -5.24 3.78 1.17
C TYR A 23 -5.61 2.45 1.84
N ASN A 24 -4.80 2.01 2.82
CA ASN A 24 -5.14 0.90 3.68
C ASN A 24 -5.82 1.39 4.96
N VAL A 25 -7.14 1.19 5.04
CA VAL A 25 -7.97 1.61 6.18
C VAL A 25 -7.59 0.91 7.49
N ASP A 26 -7.08 -0.32 7.42
CA ASP A 26 -6.67 -1.08 8.62
C ASP A 26 -5.40 -0.48 9.25
N MET A 27 -4.67 0.34 8.50
CA MET A 27 -3.48 1.06 8.96
C MET A 27 -3.76 2.52 9.33
N TYR A 28 -5.03 2.93 9.42
CA TYR A 28 -5.41 4.28 9.81
C TYR A 28 -4.99 4.60 11.24
N ASP A 29 -4.30 5.73 11.40
CA ASP A 29 -3.89 6.29 12.68
C ASP A 29 -4.28 7.76 12.73
N LEU A 30 -4.95 8.18 13.80
CA LEU A 30 -5.37 9.57 13.99
C LEU A 30 -4.20 10.54 14.15
N LYS A 31 -3.06 10.06 14.68
CA LYS A 31 -1.85 10.87 14.88
C LYS A 31 -0.95 10.89 13.65
N ASP A 32 -1.17 9.97 12.72
CA ASP A 32 -0.42 9.82 11.48
C ASP A 32 -1.38 9.39 10.34
N PRO A 33 -2.09 10.35 9.73
CA PRO A 33 -3.03 10.08 8.65
C PRO A 33 -2.39 9.47 7.40
N GLU A 34 -1.06 9.54 7.26
CA GLU A 34 -0.33 9.02 6.10
C GLU A 34 0.07 7.55 6.27
N ARG A 35 -0.08 6.98 7.48
CA ARG A 35 0.35 5.61 7.79
C ARG A 35 -0.24 4.54 6.87
N GLY A 36 -1.47 4.75 6.40
CA GLY A 36 -2.16 3.87 5.44
C GLY A 36 -2.03 4.31 3.97
N LEU A 37 -1.45 5.48 3.71
CA LEU A 37 -1.33 6.03 2.37
C LEU A 37 -0.37 5.18 1.53
N PHE A 38 -0.75 4.96 0.28
CA PHE A 38 -0.06 4.11 -0.69
C PHE A 38 0.15 2.64 -0.27
N ARG A 39 -0.60 2.17 0.74
CA ARG A 39 -0.63 0.77 1.15
C ARG A 39 -1.93 0.08 0.75
N GLY A 40 -2.77 0.75 -0.04
CA GLY A 40 -3.98 0.19 -0.61
C GLY A 40 -3.70 -1.06 -1.44
N PHE A 41 -4.69 -1.96 -1.47
CA PHE A 41 -4.51 -3.33 -1.97
C PHE A 41 -4.00 -3.39 -3.41
N ILE A 42 -4.52 -2.54 -4.30
CA ILE A 42 -4.14 -2.54 -5.72
C ILE A 42 -2.76 -1.94 -5.90
N LEU A 43 -2.51 -0.74 -5.34
CA LEU A 43 -1.23 -0.06 -5.52
C LEU A 43 -0.06 -0.91 -4.99
N TYR A 44 -0.25 -1.54 -3.83
CA TYR A 44 0.72 -2.47 -3.26
C TYR A 44 1.04 -3.62 -4.23
N ARG A 45 0.01 -4.22 -4.84
CA ARG A 45 0.19 -5.31 -5.81
C ARG A 45 0.88 -4.86 -7.09
N VAL A 46 0.51 -3.71 -7.63
CA VAL A 46 1.14 -3.15 -8.83
C VAL A 46 2.61 -2.86 -8.55
N PHE A 47 2.93 -2.26 -7.40
CA PHE A 47 4.31 -2.01 -6.98
C PHE A 47 5.13 -3.31 -6.93
N TYR A 48 4.60 -4.36 -6.30
CA TYR A 48 5.28 -5.65 -6.26
C TYR A 48 5.40 -6.31 -7.64
N SER A 49 4.39 -6.18 -8.49
CA SER A 49 4.44 -6.70 -9.86
C SER A 49 5.55 -6.05 -10.69
N ILE A 50 5.67 -4.72 -10.64
CA ILE A 50 6.65 -3.94 -11.40
C ILE A 50 8.08 -4.24 -10.93
N PHE A 51 8.33 -4.14 -9.62
CA PHE A 51 9.69 -4.16 -9.10
C PHE A 51 10.17 -5.56 -8.71
N PHE A 52 9.27 -6.41 -8.22
CA PHE A 52 9.62 -7.69 -7.60
C PHE A 52 9.12 -8.92 -8.38
N GLY A 53 8.20 -8.73 -9.32
CA GLY A 53 7.67 -9.76 -10.21
C GLY A 53 6.21 -10.13 -9.93
N ALA A 54 5.54 -10.72 -10.93
CA ALA A 54 4.10 -10.99 -10.87
C ALA A 54 3.68 -11.88 -9.69
N SER A 55 4.48 -12.90 -9.35
CA SER A 55 4.20 -13.78 -8.19
C SER A 55 4.36 -13.06 -6.85
N SER A 56 5.22 -12.03 -6.79
CA SER A 56 5.42 -11.20 -5.60
C SER A 56 4.22 -10.35 -5.25
N ALA A 57 3.40 -9.98 -6.23
CA ALA A 57 2.17 -9.23 -6.00
C ALA A 57 1.19 -10.00 -5.09
N PHE A 58 1.25 -11.34 -5.07
CA PHE A 58 0.33 -12.16 -4.28
C PHE A 58 0.86 -12.51 -2.90
N ASN A 59 2.18 -12.64 -2.73
CA ASN A 59 2.81 -13.15 -1.51
C ASN A 59 3.74 -12.15 -0.80
N GLY A 60 3.98 -10.97 -1.39
CA GLY A 60 4.86 -9.95 -0.85
C GLY A 60 6.35 -10.33 -0.79
N LYS A 61 6.74 -11.47 -1.36
CA LYS A 61 8.12 -11.97 -1.33
C LYS A 61 8.94 -11.34 -2.44
N ILE A 62 10.14 -10.88 -2.11
CA ILE A 62 11.13 -10.41 -3.06
C ILE A 62 11.64 -11.61 -3.87
N GLN A 63 11.62 -11.51 -5.20
CA GLN A 63 12.16 -12.57 -6.06
C GLN A 63 13.62 -12.26 -6.43
N PRO A 64 14.49 -13.29 -6.41
CA PRO A 64 15.80 -13.21 -7.04
C PRO A 64 15.65 -12.88 -8.53
N LYS A 65 16.58 -12.10 -9.10
CA LYS A 65 16.58 -11.65 -10.50
C LYS A 65 15.40 -10.74 -10.89
N SER A 66 14.66 -10.21 -9.91
CA SER A 66 13.65 -9.17 -10.13
C SER A 66 14.28 -7.86 -10.60
N ILE A 67 13.47 -6.91 -11.07
CA ILE A 67 13.97 -5.58 -11.45
C ILE A 67 14.64 -4.91 -10.25
N ALA A 68 14.04 -5.02 -9.06
CA ALA A 68 14.61 -4.52 -7.83
C ALA A 68 15.98 -5.15 -7.52
N ASP A 69 16.09 -6.47 -7.62
CA ASP A 69 17.34 -7.20 -7.38
C ASP A 69 18.45 -6.80 -8.38
N LYS A 70 18.11 -6.75 -9.68
CA LYS A 70 19.05 -6.35 -10.74
C LYS A 70 19.58 -4.93 -10.60
N ASN A 71 18.78 -4.04 -10.01
CA ASN A 71 19.14 -2.64 -9.80
C ASN A 71 19.61 -2.35 -8.37
N GLY A 72 19.84 -3.38 -7.55
CA GLY A 72 20.34 -3.21 -6.19
C GLY A 72 19.41 -2.40 -5.28
N MET A 73 18.10 -2.46 -5.51
CA MET A 73 17.13 -1.75 -4.68
C MET A 73 17.08 -2.35 -3.27
N GLN A 74 17.74 -1.69 -2.32
CA GLN A 74 17.75 -2.11 -0.91
C GLN A 74 16.63 -1.47 -0.06
N LYS A 75 16.01 -0.40 -0.56
CA LYS A 75 14.97 0.34 0.17
C LYS A 75 13.88 0.82 -0.77
N VAL A 76 12.63 0.55 -0.40
CA VAL A 76 11.46 1.17 -1.04
C VAL A 76 11.32 2.60 -0.52
N THR A 77 11.21 3.55 -1.44
CA THR A 77 11.02 4.97 -1.11
C THR A 77 9.69 5.46 -1.66
N GLY A 78 9.18 6.58 -1.12
CA GLY A 78 7.96 7.21 -1.60
C GLY A 78 7.98 7.52 -3.11
N ARG A 79 9.16 7.73 -3.72
CA ARG A 79 9.29 7.95 -5.17
C ARG A 79 8.95 6.72 -6.01
N HIS A 80 9.33 5.52 -5.56
CA HIS A 80 8.98 4.29 -6.27
C HIS A 80 7.47 4.03 -6.21
N ILE A 81 6.87 4.36 -5.07
CA ILE A 81 5.44 4.25 -4.84
C ILE A 81 4.66 5.28 -5.66
N ALA A 82 5.14 6.53 -5.71
CA ALA A 82 4.57 7.58 -6.54
C ALA A 82 4.65 7.23 -8.04
N TYR A 83 5.76 6.65 -8.50
CA TYR A 83 5.87 6.11 -9.85
C TYR A 83 4.77 5.11 -10.16
N THR A 84 4.50 4.16 -9.24
CA THR A 84 3.42 3.18 -9.40
C THR A 84 2.04 3.84 -9.50
N GLY A 85 1.81 4.98 -8.86
CA GLY A 85 0.55 5.71 -8.97
C GLY A 85 0.35 6.45 -10.30
N VAL A 86 1.39 6.60 -11.12
CA VAL A 86 1.36 7.31 -12.41
C VAL A 86 1.32 6.34 -13.61
N GLN A 87 1.77 5.09 -13.43
CA GLN A 87 1.72 4.04 -14.46
C GLN A 87 0.29 3.52 -14.66
#